data_AF-A0A959I7A4-F1
#
_entry.id   AF-A0A959I7A4-F1
#
_cell.length_a   1.000
_cell.length_b   1.000
_cell.length_c   1.000
_cell.angle_alpha   90.00
_cell.angle_beta   90.00
_cell.angle_gamma   90.00
#
_symmetry.space_group_name_H-M   'P 1'
#
loop_
_entity.id
_entity.type
_entity.pdbx_description
1 polymer ?
#
loop_
_entity_poly.entity_id
_entity_poly.type
_entity_poly.pdbx_seq_one_letter_code
_entity_poly.pdbx_strand_id
1 'polypeptide(L)'
;MRLPFPIFCIALLLATLPARSQSYGLTAEDLERIDQLEDTIALLSYAVINDSLPEHRFGATKKLIPTLVEALKIPNSFHYPFPRVQSISIQYPADSSFRIFTWQL
;
A
#
# COMPACT_ATOMS: atom_id res chain seq x y z
N MET A 1 33.73 21.10 36.96
CA MET A 1 32.63 20.49 37.75
C MET A 1 32.53 19.02 37.40
N ARG A 2 32.84 18.12 38.33
CA ARG A 2 32.73 16.66 38.13
C ARG A 2 31.28 16.28 38.42
N LEU A 3 30.52 15.87 37.41
CA LEU A 3 29.15 15.39 37.59
C LEU A 3 29.15 14.17 38.53
N PRO A 4 28.27 14.11 39.54
CA PRO A 4 28.27 13.04 40.51
C PRO A 4 27.84 11.72 39.85
N PHE A 5 28.61 10.67 40.12
CA PHE A 5 28.44 9.28 39.64
C PHE A 5 26.97 8.77 39.58
N PRO A 6 26.08 9.01 40.57
CA PRO A 6 24.69 8.53 40.49
C PRO A 6 23.86 9.18 39.36
N ILE A 7 24.17 10.41 38.95
CA ILE A 7 23.46 11.09 37.86
C ILE A 7 23.82 10.45 36.50
N PHE A 8 25.06 9.98 36.35
CA PHE A 8 25.50 9.26 35.16
C PHE A 8 24.82 7.89 35.03
N CYS A 9 24.60 7.19 36.14
CA CYS A 9 23.91 5.89 36.15
C CYS A 9 22.42 6.00 35.79
N ILE A 10 21.73 7.07 36.21
CA ILE A 10 20.30 7.30 35.90
C ILE A 10 20.12 7.64 34.41
N ALA A 11 21.02 8.45 33.84
CA ALA A 11 20.97 8.79 32.41
C ALA A 11 21.20 7.57 31.50
N LEU A 12 22.03 6.62 31.93
CA LEU A 12 22.27 5.36 31.19
C LEU A 12 21.03 4.43 31.23
N LEU A 13 20.22 4.49 32.29
CA LEU A 13 19.03 3.66 32.46
C LEU A 13 17.83 4.14 31.63
N LEU A 14 17.73 5.44 31.31
CA LEU A 14 16.69 5.97 30.42
C LEU A 14 16.96 5.70 28.93
N ALA A 15 18.22 5.45 28.55
CA ALA A 15 18.60 5.18 27.16
C ALA A 15 18.25 3.77 26.68
N THR A 16 17.79 2.87 27.56
CA THR A 16 17.41 1.49 27.23
C THR A 16 15.91 1.28 27.07
N LEU A 17 15.09 2.35 27.14
CA LEU A 17 13.69 2.25 26.76
C LEU A 17 13.63 1.78 25.30
N PRO A 18 12.98 0.64 25.00
CA PRO A 18 12.84 0.19 23.63
C PRO A 18 12.04 1.27 22.89
N ALA A 19 12.70 1.96 21.96
CA ALA A 19 12.02 2.80 21.00
C ALA A 19 10.98 1.90 20.32
N ARG A 20 9.70 2.23 20.49
CA ARG A 20 8.65 1.54 19.74
C ARG A 20 8.92 1.81 18.27
N SER A 21 9.49 0.82 17.58
CA SER A 21 9.48 0.77 16.14
C SER A 21 8.00 0.85 15.75
N GLN A 22 7.59 1.98 15.19
CA GLN A 22 6.33 2.06 14.49
C GLN A 22 6.48 1.08 13.34
N SER A 23 5.75 -0.04 13.42
CA SER A 23 5.68 -1.00 12.33
C SER A 23 5.33 -0.22 11.07
N TYR A 24 6.18 -0.29 10.04
CA TYR A 24 5.97 0.27 8.71
C TYR A 24 4.89 -0.53 7.94
N GLY A 25 3.83 -0.96 8.64
CA GLY A 25 2.74 -1.76 8.12
C GLY A 25 1.44 -0.98 8.00
N LEU A 26 0.49 -1.52 7.24
CA LEU A 26 -0.88 -1.03 7.25
C LEU A 26 -1.48 -1.21 8.65
N THR A 27 -2.27 -0.23 9.09
CA THR A 27 -3.12 -0.40 10.26
C THR A 27 -4.22 -1.43 9.96
N ALA A 28 -4.88 -2.00 10.98
CA ALA A 28 -5.98 -2.94 10.74
C ALA A 28 -7.13 -2.28 9.95
N GLU A 29 -7.41 -1.00 10.23
CA GLU A 29 -8.40 -0.20 9.51
C GLU A 29 -7.99 0.05 8.06
N ASP A 30 -6.75 0.45 7.82
CA ASP A 30 -6.24 0.67 6.47
C ASP A 30 -6.18 -0.64 5.66
N LEU A 31 -5.88 -1.77 6.33
CA LEU A 31 -5.89 -3.09 5.73
C LEU A 31 -7.30 -3.47 5.26
N GLU A 32 -8.32 -3.27 6.10
CA GLU A 32 -9.71 -3.52 5.74
C GLU A 32 -10.16 -2.62 4.57
N ARG A 33 -9.79 -1.34 4.60
CA ARG A 33 -10.11 -0.39 3.54
C ARG A 33 -9.45 -0.76 2.21
N ILE A 34 -8.17 -1.14 2.22
CA ILE A 34 -7.47 -1.53 0.98
C ILE A 34 -8.02 -2.85 0.44
N ASP A 35 -8.46 -3.77 1.31
CA ASP A 35 -9.08 -5.02 0.92
C ASP A 35 -10.40 -4.75 0.18
N GLN A 36 -11.30 -3.93 0.73
CA GLN A 36 -12.57 -3.58 0.07
C GLN A 36 -12.37 -2.90 -1.30
N LEU A 37 -11.35 -2.05 -1.41
CA LEU A 37 -11.00 -1.44 -2.70
C LEU A 37 -10.42 -2.47 -3.67
N GLU A 38 -9.60 -3.40 -3.19
CA GLU A 38 -9.06 -4.48 -4.01
C GLU A 38 -10.18 -5.38 -4.59
N ASP A 39 -11.23 -5.71 -3.84
CA ASP A 39 -12.40 -6.43 -4.37
C ASP A 39 -12.93 -5.78 -5.65
N THR A 40 -13.10 -4.46 -5.56
CA THR A 40 -13.66 -3.66 -6.64
C THR A 40 -12.68 -3.53 -7.81
N ILE A 41 -11.39 -3.34 -7.52
CA ILE A 41 -10.32 -3.26 -8.53
C ILE A 41 -10.22 -4.59 -9.28
N ALA A 42 -10.30 -5.74 -8.59
CA ALA A 42 -10.25 -7.05 -9.21
C ALA A 42 -11.40 -7.22 -10.22
N LEU A 43 -12.63 -6.90 -9.82
CA LEU A 43 -13.80 -6.97 -10.71
C LEU A 43 -13.66 -6.03 -11.93
N LEU A 44 -13.30 -4.76 -11.69
CA LEU A 44 -13.16 -3.77 -12.74
C LEU A 44 -12.02 -4.14 -13.70
N SER A 45 -10.88 -4.60 -13.18
CA SER A 45 -9.73 -5.01 -13.98
C SER A 45 -10.07 -6.19 -14.89
N TYR A 46 -10.86 -7.15 -14.40
CA TYR A 46 -11.35 -8.25 -15.23
C TYR A 46 -12.24 -7.73 -16.36
N ALA A 47 -13.18 -6.83 -16.07
CA ALA A 47 -14.09 -6.27 -17.06
C ALA A 47 -13.35 -5.42 -18.12
N VAL A 48 -12.31 -4.68 -17.73
CA VAL A 48 -11.48 -3.88 -18.64
C VAL A 48 -10.83 -4.73 -19.74
N ILE A 49 -10.50 -6.00 -19.45
CA ILE A 49 -9.91 -6.92 -20.43
C ILE A 49 -10.97 -7.76 -21.16
N ASN A 50 -11.95 -8.27 -20.42
CA ASN A 50 -12.77 -9.40 -20.87
C ASN A 50 -14.18 -9.03 -21.32
N ASP A 51 -14.65 -7.79 -21.12
CA ASP A 51 -15.99 -7.42 -21.59
C ASP A 51 -16.05 -7.40 -23.13
N SER A 52 -17.09 -8.02 -23.67
CA SER A 52 -17.29 -8.16 -25.12
C SER A 52 -17.59 -6.82 -25.79
N LEU A 53 -18.15 -5.86 -25.06
CA LEU A 53 -18.50 -4.55 -25.58
C LEU A 53 -17.40 -3.52 -25.27
N PRO A 54 -16.81 -2.85 -26.28
CA PRO A 54 -15.82 -1.80 -26.07
C PRO A 54 -16.30 -0.72 -25.09
N GLU A 55 -17.56 -0.32 -25.19
CA GLU A 55 -18.18 0.71 -24.35
C GLU A 55 -18.12 0.33 -22.86
N HIS A 56 -18.31 -0.95 -22.56
CA HIS A 56 -18.21 -1.46 -21.20
C HIS A 56 -16.75 -1.52 -20.73
N ARG A 57 -15.80 -1.93 -21.58
CA ARG A 57 -14.36 -1.87 -21.24
C ARG A 57 -13.89 -0.45 -20.96
N PHE A 58 -14.31 0.51 -21.76
CA PHE A 58 -14.06 1.94 -21.52
C PHE A 58 -14.73 2.43 -20.23
N GLY A 59 -15.98 2.01 -19.97
CA GLY A 59 -16.71 2.33 -18.75
C GLY A 59 -16.03 1.77 -17.50
N ALA A 60 -15.58 0.51 -17.56
CA ALA A 60 -14.84 -0.15 -16.49
C ALA A 60 -13.49 0.54 -16.27
N THR A 61 -12.78 0.94 -17.32
CA THR A 61 -11.50 1.67 -17.22
C THR A 61 -11.68 3.02 -16.51
N LYS A 62 -12.72 3.76 -16.87
CA LYS A 62 -13.05 5.05 -16.24
C LYS A 62 -13.33 4.91 -14.74
N LYS A 63 -13.84 3.75 -14.28
CA LYS A 63 -14.06 3.45 -12.86
C LYS A 63 -12.81 2.89 -12.20
N LEU A 64 -12.06 2.03 -12.90
CA LEU A 64 -10.87 1.37 -12.40
C LEU A 64 -9.81 2.36 -11.93
N ILE A 65 -9.50 3.36 -12.75
CA ILE A 65 -8.44 4.34 -12.48
C ILE A 65 -8.66 5.06 -11.13
N PRO A 66 -9.80 5.74 -10.88
CA PRO A 66 -10.00 6.42 -9.61
C PRO A 66 -10.05 5.47 -8.40
N THR A 67 -10.63 4.26 -8.53
CA THR A 67 -10.64 3.26 -7.44
C THR A 67 -9.23 2.78 -7.11
N LEU A 68 -8.40 2.52 -8.13
CA LEU A 68 -6.98 2.17 -7.92
C LEU A 68 -6.22 3.33 -7.28
N VAL A 69 -6.43 4.57 -7.73
CA VAL A 69 -5.81 5.76 -7.12
C VAL A 69 -6.22 5.92 -5.65
N GLU A 70 -7.48 5.63 -5.31
CA GLU A 70 -7.95 5.65 -3.92
C GLU A 70 -7.21 4.62 -3.06
N ALA A 71 -7.07 3.38 -3.54
CA ALA A 71 -6.32 2.34 -2.84
C ALA A 71 -4.84 2.73 -2.65
N LEU A 72 -4.24 3.35 -3.66
CA LEU A 72 -2.84 3.78 -3.60
C LEU A 72 -2.61 4.98 -2.66
N LYS A 73 -3.64 5.75 -2.32
CA LYS A 73 -3.56 6.84 -1.33
C LYS A 73 -3.58 6.37 0.12
N ILE A 74 -3.92 5.10 0.36
CA ILE A 74 -3.88 4.53 1.72
C ILE A 74 -2.42 4.52 2.21
N PRO A 75 -2.14 4.96 3.45
CA PRO A 75 -0.79 4.93 4.02
C PRO A 75 -0.18 3.53 3.94
N ASN A 76 1.10 3.43 3.57
CA ASN A 76 1.83 2.17 3.40
C ASN A 76 1.26 1.22 2.31
N SER A 77 0.36 1.69 1.43
CA SER A 77 -0.17 0.90 0.31
C SER A 77 0.89 0.40 -0.66
N PHE A 78 2.08 1.04 -0.68
CA PHE A 78 3.23 0.59 -1.47
C PHE A 78 3.60 -0.87 -1.18
N HIS A 79 3.46 -1.30 0.07
CA HIS A 79 3.79 -2.65 0.51
C HIS A 79 2.64 -3.65 0.34
N TYR A 80 1.44 -3.20 -0.05
CA TYR A 80 0.31 -4.08 -0.31
C TYR A 80 0.43 -4.70 -1.71
N PRO A 81 0.42 -6.04 -1.84
CA PRO A 81 0.75 -6.71 -3.11
C PRO A 81 -0.41 -6.81 -4.11
N PHE A 82 -1.65 -6.49 -3.72
CA PHE A 82 -2.85 -6.66 -4.55
C PHE A 82 -3.01 -8.09 -5.13
N PRO A 83 -3.09 -9.13 -4.27
CA PRO A 83 -3.12 -10.53 -4.70
C PRO A 83 -4.31 -10.94 -5.60
N ARG A 84 -5.44 -10.23 -5.55
CA ARG A 84 -6.65 -10.55 -6.32
C ARG A 84 -6.70 -9.88 -7.68
N VAL A 85 -5.85 -8.89 -7.92
CA VAL A 85 -5.79 -8.14 -9.17
C VAL A 85 -4.92 -8.90 -10.18
N GLN A 86 -5.53 -9.85 -10.88
CA GLN A 86 -4.81 -10.71 -11.84
C GLN A 86 -4.76 -10.13 -13.27
N SER A 87 -5.69 -9.24 -13.62
CA SER A 87 -5.82 -8.68 -14.97
C SER A 87 -4.95 -7.44 -15.22
N ILE A 88 -4.23 -6.96 -14.19
CA ILE A 88 -3.28 -5.84 -14.28
C ILE A 88 -1.88 -6.36 -13.98
N SER A 89 -0.91 -5.97 -14.80
CA SER A 89 0.50 -6.21 -14.51
C SER A 89 1.03 -5.13 -13.57
N ILE A 90 1.63 -5.56 -12.44
CA ILE A 90 2.25 -4.71 -11.44
C ILE A 90 3.77 -4.93 -11.49
N GLN A 91 4.50 -3.93 -11.96
CA GLN A 91 5.95 -4.02 -12.18
C GLN A 91 6.71 -3.13 -11.19
N TYR A 92 7.87 -3.62 -10.75
CA TYR A 92 8.77 -2.95 -9.81
C TYR A 92 10.13 -2.71 -10.49
N PRO A 93 10.72 -1.52 -10.38
CA PRO A 93 12.13 -1.33 -10.68
C PRO A 93 13.01 -2.06 -9.66
N ALA A 94 14.29 -2.27 -9.98
CA ALA A 94 15.22 -3.00 -9.12
C ALA A 94 15.37 -2.40 -7.72
N ASP A 95 15.19 -1.08 -7.58
CA ASP A 95 15.27 -0.34 -6.32
C ASP A 95 13.93 -0.24 -5.58
N SER A 96 12.84 -0.74 -6.18
CA SER A 96 11.48 -0.62 -5.64
C SER A 96 11.10 0.83 -5.26
N SER A 97 11.55 1.82 -6.03
CA SER A 97 11.23 3.24 -5.77
C SER A 97 9.80 3.63 -6.19
N PHE A 98 9.19 2.88 -7.10
CA PHE A 98 7.80 3.08 -7.55
C PHE A 98 7.20 1.77 -8.06
N ARG A 99 5.91 1.81 -8.44
CA ARG A 99 5.21 0.71 -9.10
C ARG A 99 4.60 1.19 -10.41
N ILE A 100 4.63 0.34 -11.44
CA ILE A 100 3.91 0.57 -12.69
C ILE A 100 2.74 -0.40 -12.74
N PHE A 101 1.54 0.14 -12.93
CA PHE A 101 0.31 -0.62 -13.17
C PHE A 101 -0.05 -0.51 -14.65
N THR A 102 -0.15 -1.64 -15.36
CA THR A 102 -0.41 -1.66 -16.80
C THR A 102 -1.41 -2.75 -17.19
N TRP A 103 -2.28 -2.45 -18.15
CA TRP A 103 -3.24 -3.39 -18.74
C TRP A 103 -3.48 -3.05 -20.22
N GLN A 104 -4.05 -3.98 -20.97
CA GLN A 104 -4.48 -3.76 -22.36
C GLN A 104 -5.93 -3.25 -22.38
N LEU A 105 -6.33 -2.39 -23.33
CA LEU A 105 -7.71 -1.96 -23.52
C LEU A 105 -8.22 -2.29 -24.93
#